data_AF-A0A6C0M0D8-F1
#
_entry.id   AF-A0A6C0M0D8-F1
#
_cell.length_a   1.000
_cell.length_b   1.000
_cell.length_c   1.000
_cell.angle_alpha   90.00
_cell.angle_beta   90.00
_cell.angle_gamma   90.00
#
_symmetry.space_group_name_H-M   'P 1'
#
loop_
_entity.id
_entity.type
_entity.pdbx_description
1 polymer ?
#
loop_
_entity_poly.entity_id
_entity_poly.type
_entity_poly.pdbx_seq_one_letter_code
_entity_poly.pdbx_strand_id
1 'polypeptide(L)'
;MTQPEIDTLVLNSFIITMKQAIRDKKINVDNPLIVITKAMEILEHVNGLSGKEKKMYIIQTIETIAKGDDGIFGTADDLIPERTIRALKTFIEQDIIGDTIQLVTDVSKGKFDINKVQKLGISCFNIFNTCFHKQ
;
A
#
# COMPACT_ATOMS: atom_id res chain seq x y z
N MET A 1 -28.32 -16.61 5.18
CA MET A 1 -27.75 -15.27 5.03
C MET A 1 -27.59 -14.98 3.56
N THR A 2 -27.96 -13.78 3.13
CA THR A 2 -27.76 -13.31 1.76
C THR A 2 -26.31 -12.83 1.58
N GLN A 3 -25.80 -12.80 0.35
CA GLN A 3 -24.43 -12.29 0.07
C GLN A 3 -24.16 -10.89 0.69
N PRO A 4 -25.10 -9.91 0.61
CA PRO A 4 -24.92 -8.59 1.22
C PRO A 4 -24.78 -8.62 2.75
N GLU A 5 -25.43 -9.56 3.43
CA GLU A 5 -25.32 -9.72 4.89
C GLU A 5 -23.95 -10.25 5.30
N ILE A 6 -23.38 -11.16 4.51
CA ILE A 6 -22.03 -11.69 4.73
C ILE A 6 -21.00 -10.58 4.51
N ASP A 7 -21.13 -9.81 3.42
CA ASP A 7 -20.22 -8.71 3.09
C ASP A 7 -20.21 -7.63 4.18
N THR A 8 -21.39 -7.31 4.73
CA THR A 8 -21.55 -6.35 5.84
C THR A 8 -20.90 -6.87 7.13
N LEU A 9 -21.05 -8.16 7.43
CA LEU A 9 -20.45 -8.78 8.61
C LEU A 9 -18.92 -8.77 8.54
N VAL A 10 -18.36 -9.13 7.37
CA VAL A 10 -16.91 -9.12 7.12
C VAL A 10 -16.35 -7.71 7.27
N LEU A 11 -16.99 -6.71 6.66
CA LEU A 11 -16.56 -5.32 6.75
C LEU A 11 -16.57 -4.81 8.20
N ASN A 12 -17.64 -5.07 8.95
CA ASN A 12 -17.74 -4.63 10.35
C ASN A 12 -16.69 -5.29 11.25
N SER A 13 -16.49 -6.60 11.10
CA SER A 13 -15.45 -7.33 11.84
C SER A 13 -14.05 -6.78 11.53
N PHE A 14 -13.80 -6.46 10.26
CA PHE A 14 -12.54 -5.90 9.82
C PHE A 14 -12.30 -4.48 10.38
N ILE A 15 -13.31 -3.61 10.35
CA ILE A 15 -13.26 -2.28 10.95
C ILE A 15 -12.94 -2.36 12.45
N ILE A 16 -13.63 -3.24 13.20
CA ILE A 16 -13.41 -3.41 14.64
C ILE A 16 -11.97 -3.86 14.91
N THR A 17 -11.49 -4.85 14.17
CA THR A 17 -10.12 -5.39 14.33
C THR A 17 -9.07 -4.32 14.05
N MET A 18 -9.25 -3.53 12.99
CA MET A 18 -8.36 -2.42 12.65
C MET A 18 -8.38 -1.31 13.71
N LYS A 19 -9.56 -0.88 14.16
CA LYS A 19 -9.70 0.12 15.24
C LYS A 19 -8.98 -0.35 16.51
N GLN A 20 -9.15 -1.61 16.89
CA GLN A 20 -8.48 -2.19 18.05
C GLN A 20 -6.95 -2.19 17.89
N ALA A 21 -6.43 -2.62 16.73
CA ALA A 21 -5.00 -2.66 16.47
C ALA A 21 -4.34 -1.26 16.49
N ILE A 22 -5.05 -0.23 16.04
CA ILE A 22 -4.61 1.17 16.13
C ILE A 22 -4.59 1.63 17.60
N ARG A 23 -5.68 1.39 18.35
CA ARG A 23 -5.79 1.77 19.77
C ARG A 23 -4.74 1.08 20.65
N ASP A 24 -4.46 -0.18 20.37
CA ASP A 24 -3.40 -0.97 21.02
C ASP A 24 -1.97 -0.52 20.62
N LYS A 25 -1.82 0.50 19.76
CA LYS A 25 -0.54 1.00 19.22
C LYS A 25 0.27 -0.04 18.46
N LYS A 26 -0.38 -1.10 17.96
CA LYS A 26 0.26 -2.13 17.10
C LYS A 26 0.45 -1.65 15.66
N ILE A 27 -0.27 -0.58 15.28
CA ILE A 27 -0.19 0.06 13.97
C ILE A 27 0.31 1.49 14.16
N ASN A 28 1.45 1.82 13.56
CA ASN A 28 1.90 3.21 13.44
C ASN A 28 1.13 3.89 12.31
N VAL A 29 0.12 4.69 12.67
CA VAL A 29 -0.79 5.38 11.72
C VAL A 29 -0.14 6.57 11.00
N ASP A 30 1.08 6.97 11.35
CA ASP A 30 1.82 7.98 10.59
C ASP A 30 2.46 7.43 9.32
N ASN A 31 2.55 6.11 9.19
CA ASN A 31 3.12 5.45 8.02
C ASN A 31 2.01 4.72 7.23
N PRO A 32 1.58 5.26 6.07
CA PRO A 32 0.57 4.63 5.21
C PRO A 32 0.89 3.18 4.86
N LEU A 33 2.16 2.85 4.59
CA LEU A 33 2.55 1.48 4.22
C LEU A 33 2.32 0.50 5.38
N ILE A 34 2.63 0.90 6.62
CA ILE A 34 2.39 0.05 7.80
C ILE A 34 0.89 -0.23 7.98
N VAL A 35 0.04 0.79 7.78
CA VAL A 35 -1.41 0.65 7.85
C VAL A 35 -1.91 -0.33 6.78
N ILE A 36 -1.46 -0.21 5.53
CA ILE A 36 -1.90 -1.12 4.47
C ILE A 36 -1.38 -2.54 4.68
N THR A 37 -0.11 -2.71 5.09
CA THR A 37 0.44 -4.04 5.37
C THR A 37 -0.37 -4.76 6.44
N LYS A 38 -0.72 -4.08 7.53
CA LYS A 38 -1.57 -4.68 8.57
C LYS A 38 -3.00 -4.95 8.11
N ALA A 39 -3.57 -4.06 7.31
CA ALA A 39 -4.88 -4.26 6.70
C ALA A 39 -4.91 -5.51 5.79
N MET A 40 -3.86 -5.71 4.98
CA MET A 40 -3.70 -6.89 4.13
C MET A 40 -3.47 -8.16 4.93
N GLU A 41 -2.63 -8.14 5.98
CA GLU A 41 -2.41 -9.29 6.87
C GLU A 41 -3.74 -9.77 7.49
N ILE A 42 -4.57 -8.86 7.98
CA ILE A 42 -5.87 -9.21 8.58
C ILE A 42 -6.82 -9.81 7.55
N LEU A 43 -6.87 -9.24 6.33
CA LEU A 43 -7.74 -9.74 5.26
C LEU A 43 -7.24 -11.04 4.63
N GLU A 44 -5.96 -11.38 4.79
CA GLU A 44 -5.42 -12.65 4.30
C GLU A 44 -6.02 -13.85 5.02
N HIS A 45 -6.44 -13.67 6.27
CA HIS A 45 -7.16 -14.69 7.04
C HIS A 45 -8.63 -14.85 6.63
N VAL A 46 -9.16 -13.97 5.77
CA VAL A 46 -10.53 -14.07 5.27
C VAL A 46 -10.54 -14.87 3.98
N ASN A 47 -10.97 -16.13 4.08
CA ASN A 47 -11.10 -17.02 2.92
C ASN A 47 -12.21 -16.55 1.97
N GLY A 48 -11.98 -16.69 0.67
CA GLY A 48 -12.98 -16.43 -0.37
C GLY A 48 -12.99 -15.03 -0.96
N LEU A 49 -12.13 -14.12 -0.48
CA LEU A 49 -11.98 -12.79 -1.07
C LEU A 49 -10.91 -12.76 -2.17
N SER A 50 -11.29 -12.26 -3.35
CA SER A 50 -10.33 -11.91 -4.41
C SER A 50 -9.48 -10.70 -4.00
N GLY A 51 -8.33 -10.53 -4.66
CA GLY A 51 -7.45 -9.37 -4.42
C GLY A 51 -8.15 -8.02 -4.66
N LYS A 52 -9.09 -7.96 -5.61
CA LYS A 52 -9.88 -6.75 -5.90
C LYS A 52 -10.86 -6.43 -4.76
N GLU A 53 -11.53 -7.45 -4.22
CA GLU A 53 -12.43 -7.28 -3.08
C GLU A 53 -11.66 -6.86 -1.84
N LYS A 54 -10.51 -7.49 -1.56
CA LYS A 54 -9.62 -7.08 -0.45
C LYS A 54 -9.24 -5.61 -0.54
N LYS A 55 -8.82 -5.11 -1.72
CA LYS A 55 -8.52 -3.68 -1.93
C LYS A 55 -9.71 -2.79 -1.61
N MET A 56 -10.92 -3.18 -2.06
CA MET A 56 -12.15 -2.43 -1.79
C MET A 56 -12.45 -2.35 -0.29
N TYR A 57 -12.36 -3.47 0.43
CA TYR A 57 -12.56 -3.50 1.88
C TYR A 57 -11.54 -2.66 2.64
N ILE A 58 -10.27 -2.65 2.20
CA ILE A 58 -9.23 -1.80 2.79
C ILE A 58 -9.59 -0.32 2.63
N ILE A 59 -9.97 0.12 1.44
CA ILE A 59 -10.36 1.52 1.20
C ILE A 59 -11.55 1.90 2.08
N GLN A 60 -12.63 1.12 2.03
CA GLN A 60 -13.85 1.40 2.81
C GLN A 60 -13.56 1.45 4.32
N THR A 61 -12.72 0.56 4.81
CA THR A 61 -12.33 0.50 6.22
C THR A 61 -11.50 1.71 6.62
N ILE A 62 -10.50 2.08 5.82
CA ILE A 62 -9.68 3.27 6.09
C ILE A 62 -10.55 4.52 6.07
N GLU A 63 -11.44 4.67 5.10
CA GLU A 63 -12.37 5.81 5.02
C GLU A 63 -13.32 5.87 6.21
N THR A 64 -13.74 4.73 6.74
CA THR A 64 -14.64 4.67 7.90
C THR A 64 -13.88 5.01 9.19
N ILE A 65 -12.67 4.50 9.36
CA ILE A 65 -11.82 4.77 10.54
C ILE A 65 -11.34 6.23 10.54
N ALA A 66 -11.15 6.80 9.36
CA ALA A 66 -10.72 8.17 9.15
C ALA A 66 -11.74 9.25 9.50
N LYS A 67 -13.01 8.88 9.64
CA LYS A 67 -14.12 9.76 9.97
C LYS A 67 -14.47 9.74 11.46
N GLY A 68 -13.59 9.17 12.29
CA GLY A 68 -13.87 8.97 13.71
C GLY A 68 -15.12 8.12 13.97
N ASP A 69 -15.72 8.34 15.14
CA ASP A 69 -17.04 7.79 15.51
C ASP A 69 -18.16 8.81 15.16
N ASP A 70 -17.83 10.09 14.95
CA ASP A 70 -18.76 11.17 14.60
C ASP A 70 -19.09 11.27 13.10
N GLY A 71 -18.33 10.59 12.24
CA GLY A 71 -18.54 10.57 10.80
C GLY A 71 -17.89 11.75 10.05
N ILE A 72 -17.13 12.61 10.74
CA ILE A 72 -16.54 13.84 10.21
C ILE A 72 -15.02 13.67 10.15
N PHE A 73 -14.39 14.19 9.09
CA PHE A 73 -12.92 14.20 8.98
C PHE A 73 -12.33 15.42 9.71
N GLY A 74 -11.17 15.24 10.34
CA GLY A 74 -10.39 16.30 10.97
C GLY A 74 -10.82 16.61 12.41
N THR A 75 -11.58 15.71 13.04
CA THR A 75 -12.08 15.85 14.41
C THR A 75 -11.16 15.12 15.41
N ALA A 76 -11.36 15.39 16.70
CA ALA A 76 -10.44 14.92 17.75
C ALA A 76 -10.47 13.40 17.98
N ASP A 77 -11.49 12.71 17.43
CA ASP A 77 -11.68 11.26 17.48
C ASP A 77 -11.15 10.53 16.24
N ASP A 78 -10.53 11.25 15.30
CA ASP A 78 -9.83 10.65 14.18
C ASP A 78 -8.71 9.72 14.64
N LEU A 79 -8.78 8.46 14.21
CA LEU A 79 -7.78 7.45 14.53
C LEU A 79 -6.59 7.46 13.57
N ILE A 80 -6.74 8.09 12.39
CA ILE A 80 -5.70 8.15 11.35
C ILE A 80 -5.59 9.61 10.87
N PRO A 81 -4.38 10.18 10.83
CA PRO A 81 -4.19 11.53 10.30
C PRO A 81 -4.62 11.67 8.84
N GLU A 82 -5.25 12.79 8.48
CA GLU A 82 -5.75 13.06 7.13
C GLU A 82 -4.67 12.91 6.04
N ARG A 83 -3.44 13.34 6.33
CA ARG A 83 -2.27 13.16 5.44
C ARG A 83 -2.02 11.70 5.09
N THR A 84 -2.17 10.81 6.08
CA THR A 84 -1.96 9.37 5.91
C THR A 84 -3.08 8.80 5.05
N ILE A 85 -4.33 9.22 5.27
CA ILE A 85 -5.49 8.79 4.49
C ILE A 85 -5.33 9.16 3.01
N ARG A 86 -4.89 10.38 2.72
CA ARG A 86 -4.63 10.80 1.33
C ARG A 86 -3.58 9.92 0.66
N ALA A 87 -2.45 9.68 1.34
CA ALA A 87 -1.41 8.79 0.83
C ALA A 87 -1.89 7.34 0.66
N LEU A 88 -2.68 6.82 1.61
CA LEU A 88 -3.29 5.49 1.57
C LEU A 88 -4.15 5.31 0.32
N LYS A 89 -5.04 6.28 0.04
CA LYS A 89 -5.88 6.26 -1.16
C LYS A 89 -5.04 6.23 -2.43
N THR A 90 -4.05 7.10 -2.53
CA THR A 90 -3.14 7.12 -3.69
C THR A 90 -2.42 5.77 -3.88
N PHE A 91 -1.91 5.17 -2.80
CA PHE A 91 -1.18 3.89 -2.88
C PHE A 91 -2.05 2.73 -3.34
N ILE A 92 -3.32 2.70 -2.93
CA ILE A 92 -4.26 1.63 -3.30
C ILE A 92 -4.82 1.86 -4.71
N GLU A 93 -5.21 3.09 -5.05
CA GLU A 93 -5.79 3.45 -6.35
C GLU A 93 -4.80 3.32 -7.50
N GLN A 94 -3.54 3.70 -7.27
CA GLN A 94 -2.46 3.59 -8.27
C GLN A 94 -1.77 2.22 -8.24
N ASP A 95 -2.27 1.26 -7.46
CA ASP A 95 -1.70 -0.08 -7.29
C ASP A 95 -0.19 -0.12 -6.95
N ILE A 96 0.30 0.89 -6.24
CA ILE A 96 1.73 1.05 -5.93
C ILE A 96 2.29 -0.16 -5.19
N ILE A 97 1.46 -0.82 -4.38
CA ILE A 97 1.83 -2.03 -3.64
C ILE A 97 2.04 -3.20 -4.59
N GLY A 98 1.13 -3.41 -5.54
CA GLY A 98 1.27 -4.45 -6.56
C GLY A 98 2.54 -4.24 -7.38
N ASP A 99 2.76 -3.01 -7.84
CA ASP A 99 3.95 -2.64 -8.61
C ASP A 99 5.24 -2.81 -7.82
N THR A 100 5.24 -2.49 -6.52
CA THR A 100 6.42 -2.68 -5.65
C THR A 100 6.73 -4.16 -5.45
N ILE A 101 5.71 -5.01 -5.21
CA ILE A 101 5.89 -6.46 -5.10
C ILE A 101 6.42 -7.03 -6.43
N GLN A 102 5.85 -6.57 -7.54
CA GLN A 102 6.28 -6.98 -8.87
C GLN A 102 7.73 -6.58 -9.12
N LEU A 103 8.13 -5.37 -8.76
CA LEU A 103 9.50 -4.88 -8.85
C LEU A 103 10.48 -5.74 -8.03
N VAL A 104 10.18 -6.00 -6.76
CA VAL A 104 11.01 -6.88 -5.90
C VAL A 104 11.09 -8.30 -6.48
N THR A 105 9.98 -8.79 -7.02
CA THR A 105 9.90 -10.10 -7.68
C THR A 105 10.74 -10.14 -8.95
N ASP A 106 10.72 -9.08 -9.76
CA ASP A 106 11.49 -9.00 -10.99
C ASP A 106 12.98 -8.82 -10.72
N VAL A 107 13.36 -8.08 -9.67
CA VAL A 107 14.74 -8.00 -9.17
C VAL A 107 15.23 -9.37 -8.69
N SER A 108 14.45 -10.07 -7.85
CA SER A 108 14.84 -11.39 -7.32
C SER A 108 14.90 -12.47 -8.40
N LYS A 109 14.08 -12.36 -9.46
CA LYS A 109 14.14 -13.21 -10.66
C LYS A 109 15.25 -12.81 -11.63
N GLY A 110 16.07 -11.80 -11.32
CA GLY A 110 17.17 -11.36 -12.16
C GLY A 110 16.73 -10.70 -13.48
N LYS A 111 15.47 -10.26 -13.60
CA LYS A 111 14.98 -9.54 -14.79
C LYS A 111 15.51 -8.11 -14.87
N PHE A 112 15.95 -7.56 -13.74
CA PHE A 112 16.75 -6.34 -13.74
C PHE A 112 18.16 -6.68 -14.22
N ASP A 113 18.43 -6.38 -15.49
CA ASP A 113 19.76 -6.50 -16.09
C ASP A 113 20.66 -5.35 -15.58
N ILE A 114 21.08 -5.43 -14.32
CA ILE A 114 21.99 -4.46 -13.68
C ILE A 114 23.30 -4.35 -14.50
N ASN A 115 23.68 -5.40 -15.22
CA ASN A 115 24.85 -5.43 -16.10
C ASN A 115 24.69 -4.51 -17.34
N LYS A 116 23.46 -4.22 -17.80
CA LYS A 116 23.22 -3.20 -18.84
C LYS A 116 23.54 -1.80 -18.36
N VAL A 117 23.30 -1.48 -17.08
CA VAL A 117 23.65 -0.17 -16.50
C VAL A 117 25.18 0.00 -16.45
N GLN A 118 25.90 -1.07 -16.15
CA GLN A 118 27.37 -1.08 -16.20
C GLN A 118 27.90 -0.85 -17.62
N LYS A 119 27.30 -1.52 -18.64
CA LYS A 119 27.61 -1.28 -20.05
C LYS A 119 27.27 0.13 -20.52
N LEU A 120 26.17 0.72 -20.04
CA LEU A 120 25.82 2.11 -20.30
C LEU A 120 26.83 3.07 -19.66
N GLY A 121 27.24 2.83 -18.42
CA GLY A 121 28.28 3.63 -17.76
C GLY A 121 29.62 3.59 -18.50
N ILE A 122 30.05 2.40 -18.93
CA ILE A 122 31.25 2.23 -19.77
C ILE A 122 31.08 2.88 -21.14
N SER A 123 29.89 2.80 -21.75
CA SER A 123 29.63 3.44 -23.05
C SER A 123 29.63 4.96 -22.95
N CYS A 124 29.05 5.53 -21.90
CA CYS A 124 29.09 6.97 -21.64
C CYS A 124 30.52 7.46 -21.35
N PHE A 125 31.31 6.69 -20.59
CA PHE A 125 32.72 6.98 -20.34
C PHE A 125 33.57 6.93 -21.63
N ASN A 126 33.32 5.93 -22.49
CA ASN A 126 34.00 5.83 -23.78
C ASN A 126 33.60 6.96 -24.74
N ILE A 127 32.33 7.37 -24.78
CA ILE A 127 31.91 8.53 -25.58
C ILE A 127 32.57 9.80 -25.05
N PHE A 128 32.62 10.00 -23.73
CA PHE A 128 33.28 11.15 -23.11
C PHE A 128 34.77 11.20 -23.47
N ASN A 129 35.50 10.09 -23.34
CA ASN A 129 36.91 10.02 -23.75
C ASN A 129 37.09 10.24 -25.27
N THR A 130 36.20 9.70 -26.10
CA THR A 130 36.33 9.85 -27.57
C THR A 130 36.06 11.30 -28.01
N CYS A 131 35.19 12.03 -27.31
CA CYS A 131 34.89 13.43 -27.59
C CYS A 131 35.90 14.41 -26.96
N PHE A 132 36.48 14.11 -25.80
CA PHE A 132 37.39 15.01 -25.07
C PHE A 132 38.90 14.72 -25.26
N HIS A 133 39.30 13.59 -25.87
CA HIS A 133 40.71 13.32 -26.26
C HIS A 133 41.00 13.55 -27.75
N LYS A 134 40.08 14.15 -28.51
CA LYS A 134 40.28 14.56 -29.92
C LYS A 134 40.40 16.06 -30.13
N GLN A 135 40.58 16.84 -29.06
CA GLN A 135 41.08 18.24 -29.11
C GLN A 135 42.51 18.28 -28.59
#